data_AF-A0A7X7QCL4-F1
#
_entry.id   AF-A0A7X7QCL4-F1
#
_cell.length_a   1.000
_cell.length_b   1.000
_cell.length_c   1.000
_cell.angle_alpha   90.00
_cell.angle_beta   90.00
_cell.angle_gamma   90.00
#
_symmetry.space_group_name_H-M   'P 1'
#
loop_
_entity.id
_entity.type
_entity.pdbx_description
1 polymer ?
#
loop_
_entity_poly.entity_id
_entity_poly.type
_entity_poly.pdbx_seq_one_letter_code
_entity_poly.pdbx_strand_id
1 'polypeptide(L)'
;MQFRQWLTGLQAVKGGPVLPRSPMGEAITYAFSQWTALCVYLLDGELAIDNNASENALRRIAIGRKNWLFAGSDAGGRTAAILFSLIATCQRHAVEPFAYLKDVLTRIAAHPANQLTQLLPGQRRYGDTHNLRPPT
;
A
#
# COMPACT_ATOMS: atom_id res chain seq x y z
N MET A 1 15.51 22.27 -0.85
CA MET A 1 15.88 21.10 -1.67
C MET A 1 16.29 21.55 -3.06
N GLN A 2 17.53 21.27 -3.46
CA GLN A 2 18.09 21.68 -4.75
C GLN A 2 17.25 21.15 -5.94
N PHE A 3 16.69 19.94 -5.82
CA PHE A 3 15.86 19.34 -6.86
C PHE A 3 14.57 20.13 -7.18
N ARG A 4 13.88 20.65 -6.15
CA ARG A 4 12.66 21.46 -6.34
C ARG A 4 12.96 22.74 -7.13
N GLN A 5 14.05 23.40 -6.75
CA GLN A 5 14.50 24.64 -7.38
C GLN A 5 14.91 24.39 -8.83
N TRP A 6 15.62 23.29 -9.08
CA TRP A 6 15.96 22.83 -10.43
C TRP A 6 14.71 22.60 -11.30
N LEU A 7 13.69 21.90 -10.80
CA LEU A 7 12.41 21.71 -11.51
C LEU A 7 11.70 23.03 -11.81
N THR A 8 11.72 23.99 -10.88
CA THR A 8 11.12 25.31 -11.08
C THR A 8 11.84 26.08 -12.19
N GLY A 9 13.17 25.96 -12.28
CA GLY A 9 13.98 26.60 -13.33
C GLY A 9 13.73 26.05 -14.75
N LEU A 10 13.19 24.85 -14.89
CA LEU A 10 12.87 24.25 -16.19
C LEU A 10 11.60 24.83 -16.83
N GLN A 11 10.67 25.36 -16.03
CA GLN A 11 9.39 25.83 -16.54
C GLN A 11 9.53 27.13 -17.35
N ALA A 12 8.91 27.19 -18.53
CA ALA A 12 8.93 28.38 -19.39
C ALA A 12 8.32 29.63 -18.73
N VAL A 13 7.35 29.45 -17.82
CA VAL A 13 6.78 30.54 -17.00
C VAL A 13 7.84 31.20 -16.10
N LYS A 14 8.97 30.52 -15.85
CA LYS A 14 10.11 30.98 -15.05
C LYS A 14 11.36 31.24 -15.91
N GLY A 15 11.22 31.27 -17.24
CA GLY A 15 12.32 31.50 -18.18
C GLY A 15 13.05 30.22 -18.64
N GLY A 16 12.54 29.03 -18.30
CA GLY A 16 13.10 27.75 -18.72
C GLY A 16 12.62 27.26 -20.10
N PRO A 17 13.14 26.12 -20.60
CA PRO A 17 12.82 25.62 -21.94
C PRO A 17 11.50 24.83 -22.02
N VAL A 18 10.90 24.44 -20.89
CA VAL A 18 9.76 23.51 -20.87
C VAL A 18 8.42 24.24 -20.88
N LEU A 19 7.65 24.08 -21.96
CA LEU A 19 6.30 24.63 -22.08
C LEU A 19 5.33 23.92 -21.10
N PRO A 20 4.42 24.64 -20.42
CA PRO A 20 3.52 24.07 -19.40
C PRO A 20 2.63 22.93 -19.91
N ARG A 21 2.18 23.00 -21.17
CA ARG A 21 1.30 21.99 -21.81
C ARG A 21 2.07 20.92 -22.59
N SER A 22 3.40 20.90 -22.50
CA SER A 22 4.17 19.78 -23.04
C SER A 22 4.07 18.57 -22.10
N PRO A 23 4.28 17.33 -22.57
CA PRO A 23 4.30 16.15 -21.69
C PRO A 23 5.26 16.30 -20.49
N MET A 24 6.41 16.95 -20.71
CA MET A 24 7.35 17.26 -19.64
C MET A 24 6.79 18.32 -18.67
N GLY A 25 6.14 19.37 -19.19
CA GLY A 25 5.51 20.41 -18.36
C GLY A 25 4.38 19.87 -17.48
N GLU A 26 3.59 18.93 -18.02
CA GLU A 26 2.55 18.22 -17.28
C GLU A 26 3.15 17.35 -16.17
N ALA A 27 4.21 16.58 -16.47
CA ALA A 27 4.91 15.76 -15.47
C ALA A 27 5.53 16.61 -14.33
N ILE A 28 6.14 17.75 -14.66
CA ILE A 28 6.67 18.70 -13.66
C ILE A 28 5.53 19.24 -12.80
N THR A 29 4.42 19.64 -13.41
CA THR A 29 3.24 20.16 -12.70
C THR A 29 2.65 19.10 -11.77
N TYR A 30 2.59 17.84 -12.22
CA TYR A 30 2.18 16.71 -11.42
C TYR A 30 3.12 16.47 -10.22
N ALA A 31 4.44 16.51 -10.43
CA ALA A 31 5.40 16.39 -9.33
C ALA A 31 5.23 17.50 -8.28
N PHE A 32 4.93 18.73 -8.70
CA PHE A 32 4.65 19.82 -7.77
C PHE A 32 3.33 19.64 -7.00
N SER A 33 2.27 19.14 -7.65
CA SER A 33 1.00 18.87 -6.97
C SER A 33 1.12 17.75 -5.94
N GLN A 34 2.04 16.79 -6.17
CA GLN A 34 2.34 15.69 -5.24
C GLN A 34 3.50 15.97 -4.28
N TRP A 35 4.06 17.20 -4.26
CA TRP A 35 5.30 17.48 -3.53
C TRP A 35 5.22 17.14 -2.04
N THR A 36 4.09 17.44 -1.41
CA THR A 36 3.83 17.10 -0.01
C THR A 36 3.90 15.59 0.21
N ALA A 37 3.22 14.80 -0.63
CA ALA A 37 3.22 13.34 -0.55
C ALA A 37 4.62 12.76 -0.78
N LEU A 38 5.38 13.30 -1.75
CA LEU A 38 6.75 12.88 -2.03
C LEU A 38 7.73 13.17 -0.89
N CYS A 39 7.42 14.10 0.01
CA CYS A 39 8.29 14.48 1.12
C CYS A 39 7.91 13.85 2.47
N VAL A 40 6.82 13.06 2.55
CA VAL A 40 6.34 12.50 3.83
C VAL A 40 7.40 11.63 4.51
N TYR A 41 8.21 10.89 3.75
CA TYR A 41 9.28 10.03 4.29
C TYR A 41 10.37 10.80 5.05
N LEU A 42 10.45 12.12 4.87
CA LEU A 42 11.39 12.97 5.61
C LEU A 42 10.89 13.31 7.01
N LEU A 43 9.59 13.11 7.26
CA LEU A 43 8.95 13.35 8.55
C LEU A 43 8.84 12.07 9.37
N ASP A 44 8.85 10.91 8.72
CA ASP A 44 8.70 9.60 9.36
C ASP A 44 9.68 8.59 8.74
N GLY A 45 10.67 8.17 9.54
CA GLY A 45 11.72 7.23 9.13
C GLY A 45 11.24 5.80 8.92
N GLU A 46 10.01 5.45 9.32
CA GLU A 46 9.39 4.15 9.04
C GLU A 46 8.87 4.06 7.60
N LEU A 47 8.80 5.19 6.90
CA LEU A 47 8.36 5.24 5.50
C LEU A 47 9.54 5.11 4.55
N ALA A 48 9.37 4.26 3.55
CA ALA A 48 10.30 4.18 2.43
C ALA A 48 10.20 5.44 1.55
N ILE A 49 11.32 5.82 0.94
CA ILE A 49 11.39 6.93 -0.03
C ILE A 49 10.55 6.66 -1.29
N ASP A 50 10.30 5.38 -1.59
CA ASP A 50 9.53 4.93 -2.74
C ASP A 50 8.34 4.07 -2.31
N ASN A 51 7.42 3.87 -3.24
CA ASN A 51 6.22 3.05 -3.07
C ASN A 51 6.39 1.62 -3.63
N ASN A 52 7.61 1.15 -3.92
CA ASN A 52 7.84 -0.12 -4.63
C ASN A 52 7.22 -1.32 -3.91
N ALA A 53 7.24 -1.32 -2.58
CA ALA A 53 6.63 -2.39 -1.78
C ALA A 53 5.10 -2.48 -2.03
N SER A 54 4.44 -1.33 -2.05
CA SER A 54 3.01 -1.20 -2.34
C SER A 54 2.70 -1.58 -3.79
N GLU A 55 3.52 -1.13 -4.75
CA GLU A 55 3.36 -1.49 -6.17
C GLU A 55 3.57 -2.98 -6.43
N ASN A 56 4.56 -3.60 -5.79
CA ASN A 56 4.78 -5.05 -5.88
C ASN A 56 3.63 -5.84 -5.26
N ALA A 57 3.01 -5.36 -4.18
CA ALA A 57 1.80 -5.95 -3.65
C ALA A 57 0.64 -5.87 -4.67
N LEU A 58 0.42 -4.70 -5.29
CA LEU A 58 -0.60 -4.49 -6.31
C LEU A 58 -0.34 -5.27 -7.61
N ARG A 59 0.93 -5.50 -7.97
CA ARG A 59 1.31 -6.23 -9.19
C ARG A 59 0.71 -7.64 -9.22
N ARG A 60 0.63 -8.32 -8.06
CA ARG A 60 -0.02 -9.65 -7.96
C ARG A 60 -1.51 -9.60 -8.29
N ILE A 61 -2.19 -8.55 -7.89
CA ILE A 61 -3.61 -8.29 -8.23
C ILE A 61 -3.75 -7.99 -9.73
N ALA A 62 -2.88 -7.14 -10.28
CA ALA A 62 -2.90 -6.77 -11.68
C ALA A 62 -2.62 -7.96 -12.63
N ILE A 63 -1.84 -8.94 -12.19
CA ILE A 63 -1.63 -10.22 -12.89
C ILE A 63 -2.85 -11.13 -12.70
N GLY A 64 -3.31 -11.29 -11.45
CA GLY A 64 -4.42 -12.17 -11.08
C GLY A 64 -5.76 -11.81 -11.69
N ARG A 65 -6.03 -10.51 -11.96
CA ARG A 65 -7.30 -10.05 -12.54
C ARG A 65 -7.64 -10.71 -13.89
N LYS A 66 -6.64 -11.15 -14.67
CA LYS A 66 -6.87 -11.88 -15.93
C LYS A 66 -7.37 -13.31 -15.71
N ASN A 67 -7.16 -13.86 -14.51
CA ASN A 67 -7.53 -15.22 -14.12
C ASN A 67 -8.78 -15.27 -13.23
N TRP A 68 -9.26 -14.12 -12.74
CA TRP A 68 -10.45 -14.03 -11.87
C TRP A 68 -11.72 -13.93 -12.71
N LEU A 69 -12.09 -15.04 -13.35
CA LEU A 69 -13.29 -15.17 -14.20
C LEU A 69 -14.62 -14.88 -13.47
N PHE A 70 -14.60 -14.80 -12.13
CA PHE A 70 -15.80 -14.64 -11.28
C PHE A 70 -15.85 -13.33 -10.49
N ALA A 71 -14.87 -12.43 -10.65
CA ALA A 71 -14.92 -11.08 -10.07
C ALA A 71 -15.81 -10.18 -10.94
N GLY A 72 -17.11 -10.50 -11.02
CA GLY A 72 -18.06 -9.90 -11.96
C GLY A 72 -18.90 -8.74 -11.41
N SER A 73 -18.68 -8.31 -10.16
CA SER A 73 -19.46 -7.21 -9.54
C SER A 73 -18.58 -6.28 -8.71
N ASP A 74 -18.99 -5.02 -8.61
CA ASP A 74 -18.33 -4.00 -7.78
C ASP A 74 -18.24 -4.44 -6.31
N ALA A 75 -19.29 -5.09 -5.80
CA ALA A 75 -19.30 -5.65 -4.45
C ALA A 75 -18.23 -6.74 -4.27
N GLY A 76 -18.08 -7.62 -5.26
CA GLY A 76 -17.02 -8.63 -5.29
C GLY A 76 -15.62 -8.00 -5.35
N GLY A 77 -15.44 -6.98 -6.19
CA GLY A 77 -14.19 -6.22 -6.28
C GLY A 77 -13.81 -5.55 -4.96
N ARG A 78 -14.77 -4.90 -4.28
CA ARG A 78 -14.56 -4.30 -2.96
C ARG A 78 -14.17 -5.35 -1.92
N THR A 79 -14.83 -6.50 -1.92
CA THR A 79 -14.54 -7.60 -0.99
C THR A 79 -13.14 -8.16 -1.22
N ALA A 80 -12.76 -8.37 -2.48
CA ALA A 80 -11.43 -8.81 -2.86
C ALA A 80 -10.36 -7.80 -2.41
N ALA A 81 -10.58 -6.50 -2.62
CA ALA A 81 -9.66 -5.45 -2.19
C ALA A 81 -9.42 -5.46 -0.67
N ILE A 82 -10.47 -5.67 0.13
CA ILE A 82 -10.35 -5.79 1.59
C ILE A 82 -9.49 -7.01 1.96
N LEU A 83 -9.80 -8.18 1.40
CA LEU A 83 -9.07 -9.42 1.69
C LEU A 83 -7.59 -9.33 1.27
N PHE A 84 -7.30 -8.80 0.08
CA PHE A 84 -5.92 -8.63 -0.36
C PHE A 84 -5.14 -7.63 0.48
N SER A 85 -5.80 -6.57 0.96
CA SER A 85 -5.17 -5.61 1.88
C SER A 85 -4.78 -6.27 3.21
N LEU A 86 -5.65 -7.12 3.76
CA LEU A 86 -5.37 -7.91 4.97
C LEU A 86 -4.20 -8.89 4.74
N ILE A 87 -4.21 -9.62 3.63
CA ILE A 87 -3.12 -10.55 3.28
C ILE A 87 -1.79 -9.82 3.11
N ALA A 88 -1.78 -8.70 2.39
CA ALA A 88 -0.58 -7.87 2.21
C ALA A 88 -0.04 -7.35 3.56
N THR A 89 -0.95 -6.97 4.48
CA THR A 89 -0.58 -6.56 5.84
C THR A 89 0.03 -7.72 6.63
N CYS A 90 -0.55 -8.92 6.55
CA CYS A 90 0.03 -10.12 7.17
C CYS A 90 1.45 -10.39 6.66
N GLN A 91 1.65 -10.34 5.34
CA GLN A 91 2.98 -10.53 4.74
C GLN A 91 3.98 -9.47 5.21
N ARG A 92 3.56 -8.20 5.33
CA ARG A 92 4.42 -7.12 5.85
C ARG A 92 4.86 -7.37 7.30
N HIS A 93 4.00 -7.99 8.12
CA HIS A 93 4.30 -8.34 9.51
C HIS A 93 4.87 -9.76 9.67
N ALA A 94 5.21 -10.46 8.59
CA ALA A 94 5.66 -11.86 8.61
C ALA A 94 4.69 -12.82 9.32
N VAL A 95 3.38 -12.54 9.23
CA VAL A 95 2.30 -13.37 9.76
C VAL A 95 1.74 -14.24 8.63
N GLU A 96 1.51 -15.53 8.92
CA GLU A 96 0.89 -16.46 7.98
C GLU A 96 -0.59 -16.06 7.72
N PRO A 97 -0.98 -15.67 6.49
CA PRO A 97 -2.29 -15.08 6.23
C PRO A 97 -3.49 -16.01 6.50
N PHE A 98 -3.37 -17.31 6.21
CA PHE A 98 -4.48 -18.25 6.39
C PHE A 98 -4.80 -18.42 7.88
N ALA A 99 -3.80 -18.65 8.71
CA ALA A 99 -3.92 -18.73 10.15
C ALA A 99 -4.43 -17.43 10.77
N TYR A 100 -3.99 -16.29 10.23
CA TYR A 100 -4.54 -14.99 10.62
C TYR A 100 -6.05 -14.94 10.38
N LEU A 101 -6.47 -15.18 9.14
CA LEU A 101 -7.88 -15.10 8.76
C LEU A 101 -8.74 -16.13 9.51
N LYS A 102 -8.26 -17.37 9.65
CA LYS A 102 -8.95 -18.42 10.41
C LYS A 102 -9.23 -17.97 11.84
N ASP A 103 -8.21 -17.49 12.53
CA ASP A 103 -8.34 -17.05 13.92
C ASP A 103 -9.28 -15.85 14.07
N VAL A 104 -9.11 -14.82 13.23
CA VAL A 104 -9.98 -13.63 13.23
C VAL A 104 -11.42 -14.03 12.98
N LEU A 105 -11.71 -14.80 11.92
CA LEU A 105 -13.07 -15.20 11.59
C LEU A 105 -13.71 -16.09 12.66
N THR A 106 -12.92 -16.86 13.42
CA THR A 106 -13.42 -17.70 14.50
C THR A 106 -13.82 -16.89 15.73
N ARG A 107 -13.16 -15.75 16.00
CA ARG A 107 -13.38 -14.96 17.23
C ARG A 107 -14.16 -13.67 17.01
N ILE A 108 -14.21 -13.14 15.78
CA ILE A 108 -14.75 -11.80 15.49
C ILE A 108 -16.19 -11.60 15.94
N ALA A 109 -17.03 -12.65 15.88
CA ALA A 109 -18.43 -12.57 16.29
C ALA A 109 -18.61 -12.34 17.80
N ALA A 110 -17.67 -12.79 18.63
CA ALA A 110 -17.68 -12.63 20.07
C ALA A 110 -16.70 -11.55 20.57
N HIS A 111 -15.93 -10.93 19.66
CA HIS A 111 -14.88 -9.98 20.03
C HIS A 111 -15.47 -8.58 20.30
N PRO A 112 -15.09 -7.91 21.40
CA PRO A 112 -15.56 -6.56 21.69
C PRO A 112 -15.15 -5.57 20.60
N ALA A 113 -16.11 -4.78 20.09
CA ALA A 113 -15.87 -3.81 19.03
C ALA A 113 -14.83 -2.72 19.41
N ASN A 114 -14.70 -2.40 20.70
CA ASN A 114 -13.70 -1.47 21.21
C ASN A 114 -12.28 -2.07 21.30
N GLN A 115 -12.10 -3.36 21.01
CA GLN A 115 -10.83 -4.08 21.08
C GLN A 115 -10.38 -4.63 19.73
N LEU A 116 -10.95 -4.16 18.62
CA LEU A 116 -10.61 -4.64 17.27
C LEU A 116 -9.12 -4.51 16.92
N THR A 117 -8.41 -3.57 17.54
CA THR A 117 -6.97 -3.40 17.34
C THR A 117 -6.17 -4.66 17.70
N GLN A 118 -6.66 -5.47 18.66
CA GLN A 118 -6.04 -6.75 19.02
C GLN A 118 -6.11 -7.79 17.89
N LEU A 119 -7.05 -7.63 16.96
CA LEU A 119 -7.19 -8.51 15.79
C LEU A 119 -6.27 -8.10 14.65
N LEU A 120 -5.51 -7.00 14.75
CA LEU A 120 -4.60 -6.57 13.68
C LEU A 120 -3.39 -7.50 13.56
N PRO A 121 -2.87 -7.75 12.34
CA PRO A 121 -1.73 -8.66 12.14
C PRO A 121 -0.49 -8.27 12.97
N GLY A 122 -0.21 -6.96 13.10
CA GLY A 122 0.96 -6.44 13.81
C GLY A 122 0.86 -6.40 15.33
N GLN A 123 -0.30 -6.70 15.92
CA GLN A 123 -0.49 -6.72 17.39
C GLN A 123 -0.33 -8.12 18.00
N ARG A 124 -0.10 -9.15 17.18
CA ARG A 124 0.18 -10.50 17.66
C ARG A 124 1.55 -10.55 18.33
N ARG A 125 1.57 -10.96 19.61
CA ARG A 125 2.82 -11.16 20.34
C ARG A 125 3.54 -12.40 19.77
N TYR A 126 4.85 -12.26 19.57
CA TYR A 126 5.77 -13.37 19.34
C TYR A 126 5.70 -14.31 20.55
N GLY A 127 4.84 -15.33 20.49
CA GLY A 127 4.50 -16.19 21.64
C GLY A 127 3.26 -17.06 21.44
N ASP A 128 2.32 -16.65 20.58
CA ASP A 128 1.17 -17.49 20.20
C ASP A 128 1.53 -18.56 19.14
N THR A 129 2.82 -18.71 18.84
CA THR A 129 3.40 -19.65 17.86
C THR A 129 3.49 -21.07 18.40
N HIS A 130 2.45 -21.58 19.05
CA HIS A 130 2.22 -23.01 18.98
C HIS A 130 1.61 -23.27 17.60
N ASN A 131 2.50 -23.60 16.64
CA ASN A 131 2.23 -24.44 15.46
C ASN A 131 2.01 -23.82 14.07
N LEU A 132 2.82 -22.84 13.60
CA LEU A 132 2.66 -22.33 12.21
C LEU A 132 3.96 -21.91 11.50
N ARG A 133 5.05 -22.67 11.65
CA ARG A 133 6.10 -22.66 10.62
C ARG A 133 5.66 -23.65 9.53
N PRO A 134 5.56 -23.26 8.25
CA PRO A 134 5.35 -24.26 7.19
C PRO A 134 6.54 -25.24 7.21
N PRO A 135 6.32 -26.55 7.01
CA PRO A 135 7.42 -27.50 6.88
C PRO A 135 8.28 -27.09 5.68
N THR A 136 9.59 -27.04 5.91
CA THR A 136 10.63 -26.84 4.88
C THR A 136 10.58 -27.91 3.81
#